data_AF-M5WDX8-F1
#
_entry.id   AF-M5WDX8-F1
#
_cell.length_a   1.000
_cell.length_b   1.000
_cell.length_c   1.000
_cell.angle_alpha   90.00
_cell.angle_beta   90.00
_cell.angle_gamma   90.00
#
_symmetry.space_group_name_H-M   'P 1'
#
loop_
_entity.id
_entity.type
_entity.pdbx_description
1 polymer ?
#
loop_
_entity_poly.entity_id
_entity_poly.type
_entity_poly.pdbx_seq_one_letter_code
_entity_poly.pdbx_strand_id
1 'polypeptide(L)'
;MGGGNVVCSAFKFQSGQMIVVALLLMVGCFYAGTLFGNNAPIYASQLSTSSSSSPGTSTFTNKVALTYRKTPLLIPETGMDVCPLTYNEYIPCHDVSYVKTLLPNLDTSRKEELERHCPPIEKRLFCLVPPSRDYKIPIRWPTSRDYVWRSNVNHTHLAEVKGGQNWVHEKDQLWWFPGGGTHFKHGAAEYIQRLGDMITNGTGDLCSAGVTQVLDVGCGVASFSAFLLPLGIQTMSFAPKDGHENQIQFALERGIGAMISAIATKQMPYPTGSFQMVHCSRCRVDWHENDGILLKEMNRLLRYNGYFVYSAPPAYKTTKNYPLIWEKLMNLTSAMCWKLIARKVQTAIWIKQDDLSCLQHNSEQKLINLCDAVDDSESSWSTPLKNCIQVRGAQTDSPKLSSRSERLSIYTESLSRIGVTQEEFTSETIFWQDQVRHYWRLLNVSKTEIRNVMDMNAFCGGFAVALNASPTWVMNIVPSSMKNTLSAIYNRGLIGAFHDWCEPFSTYPRTYDLLHANHLFPHYKSRGEGCLLEDILLEMDRIIRPQGFIVIRDDKTITSRIQDLAPKFLWEVESHLLENKEKKTETVLICRKKFWAIV
;
A
#
# COMPACT_ATOMS: atom_id res chain seq x y z
N MET A 1 -23.81 -55.61 61.32
CA MET A 1 -25.06 -55.50 60.51
C MET A 1 -24.69 -54.70 59.26
N GLY A 2 -24.82 -55.11 58.02
CA GLY A 2 -25.32 -56.29 57.30
C GLY A 2 -24.89 -56.10 55.83
N GLY A 3 -24.72 -57.19 55.08
CA GLY A 3 -24.01 -57.21 53.79
C GLY A 3 -24.82 -57.02 52.50
N GLY A 4 -24.20 -57.44 51.38
CA GLY A 4 -24.72 -57.57 50.00
C GLY A 4 -24.26 -56.43 49.07
N ASN A 5 -23.78 -56.61 47.83
CA ASN A 5 -23.77 -57.77 46.92
C ASN A 5 -22.69 -57.60 45.82
N VAL A 6 -22.25 -58.75 45.31
CA VAL A 6 -21.41 -58.98 44.13
C VAL A 6 -22.14 -58.63 42.83
N VAL A 7 -21.47 -57.99 41.87
CA VAL A 7 -21.66 -58.24 40.42
C VAL A 7 -20.32 -58.15 39.70
N CYS A 8 -19.87 -59.29 39.21
CA CYS A 8 -18.83 -59.45 38.20
C CYS A 8 -19.45 -59.13 36.83
N SER A 9 -18.78 -58.34 35.98
CA SER A 9 -19.14 -58.21 34.57
C SER A 9 -17.91 -58.04 33.71
N ALA A 10 -17.78 -58.95 32.76
CA ALA A 10 -16.71 -59.11 31.80
C ALA A 10 -16.55 -57.87 30.89
N PHE A 11 -15.41 -57.17 31.02
CA PHE A 11 -14.93 -56.30 29.95
C PHE A 11 -14.33 -57.17 28.84
N LYS A 12 -15.19 -57.41 27.85
CA LYS A 12 -15.02 -58.11 26.59
C LYS A 12 -13.60 -58.02 26.00
N PHE A 13 -12.93 -59.16 25.99
CA PHE A 13 -11.72 -59.48 25.21
C PHE A 13 -11.88 -59.24 23.68
N GLN A 14 -13.12 -59.09 23.20
CA GLN A 14 -13.45 -58.76 21.80
C GLN A 14 -13.18 -57.30 21.40
N SER A 15 -13.08 -56.35 22.36
CA SER A 15 -12.86 -54.94 22.01
C SER A 15 -11.40 -54.61 21.69
N GLY A 16 -10.45 -55.32 22.29
CA GLY A 16 -9.02 -55.14 22.03
C GLY A 16 -8.60 -55.69 20.66
N GLN A 17 -9.16 -56.84 20.25
CA GLN A 17 -8.89 -57.41 18.93
C GLN A 17 -9.41 -56.52 17.79
N MET A 18 -10.57 -55.89 17.93
CA MET A 18 -11.10 -54.97 16.91
C MET A 18 -10.23 -53.71 16.75
N ILE A 19 -9.65 -53.20 17.84
CA ILE A 19 -8.76 -52.03 17.79
C ILE A 19 -7.43 -52.40 17.11
N VAL A 20 -6.88 -53.59 17.40
CA VAL A 20 -5.65 -54.06 16.76
C VAL A 20 -5.86 -54.36 15.27
N VAL A 21 -7.00 -54.93 14.88
CA VAL A 21 -7.35 -55.16 13.47
C VAL A 21 -7.55 -53.83 12.74
N ALA A 22 -8.20 -52.83 13.37
CA ALA A 22 -8.35 -51.51 12.78
C ALA A 22 -7.01 -50.78 12.59
N LEU A 23 -6.09 -50.90 13.56
CA LEU A 23 -4.74 -50.34 13.45
C LEU A 23 -3.92 -51.05 12.36
N LEU A 24 -4.01 -52.37 12.25
CA LEU A 24 -3.34 -53.13 11.19
C LEU A 24 -3.92 -52.83 9.81
N LEU A 25 -5.23 -52.61 9.68
CA LEU A 25 -5.86 -52.14 8.45
C LEU A 25 -5.43 -50.72 8.08
N MET A 26 -5.34 -49.81 9.06
CA MET A 26 -4.88 -48.43 8.80
C MET A 26 -3.42 -48.40 8.34
N VAL A 27 -2.55 -49.19 8.97
CA VAL A 27 -1.14 -49.32 8.56
C VAL A 27 -1.05 -50.02 7.20
N GLY A 28 -1.83 -51.09 6.97
CA GLY A 28 -1.90 -51.78 5.68
C GLY A 28 -2.37 -50.88 4.54
N CYS A 29 -3.39 -50.05 4.75
CA CYS A 29 -3.88 -49.07 3.78
C CYS A 29 -2.84 -47.97 3.50
N PHE A 30 -2.11 -47.52 4.52
CA PHE A 30 -1.04 -46.52 4.36
C PHE A 30 0.12 -47.07 3.53
N TYR A 31 0.51 -48.32 3.74
CA TYR A 31 1.59 -48.97 2.97
C TYR A 31 1.14 -49.48 1.60
N ALA A 32 -0.11 -49.89 1.42
CA ALA A 32 -0.66 -50.22 0.10
C ALA A 32 -0.82 -48.98 -0.80
N GLY A 33 -1.18 -47.83 -0.22
CA GLY A 33 -1.22 -46.54 -0.94
C GLY A 33 0.16 -46.03 -1.40
N THR A 34 1.24 -46.50 -0.78
CA THR A 34 2.62 -46.18 -1.18
C THR A 34 3.24 -47.23 -2.10
N LEU A 35 2.77 -48.49 -2.08
CA LEU A 35 3.25 -49.57 -2.97
C LEU A 35 2.48 -49.68 -4.30
N PHE A 36 1.23 -49.23 -4.36
CA PHE A 36 0.41 -49.22 -5.59
C PHE A 36 -0.01 -47.81 -6.03
N GLY A 37 0.46 -46.77 -5.34
CA GLY A 37 0.33 -45.38 -5.77
C GLY A 37 1.25 -45.11 -6.95
N ASN A 38 0.66 -45.01 -8.15
CA ASN A 38 1.34 -44.57 -9.37
C ASN A 38 1.89 -43.15 -9.15
N ASN A 39 3.14 -43.04 -8.69
CA ASN A 39 3.89 -41.79 -8.65
C ASN A 39 4.36 -41.44 -10.07
N ALA A 40 3.41 -41.04 -10.91
CA ALA A 40 3.68 -40.24 -12.09
C ALA A 40 3.28 -38.79 -11.76
N PRO A 41 4.15 -37.80 -11.98
CA PRO A 41 3.77 -36.40 -11.81
C PRO A 41 2.67 -36.10 -12.83
N ILE A 42 1.52 -35.58 -12.36
CA ILE A 42 0.51 -35.00 -13.24
C ILE A 42 1.08 -33.67 -13.76
N TYR A 43 1.98 -33.80 -14.74
CA TYR A 43 2.17 -32.83 -15.79
C TYR A 43 0.81 -32.68 -16.47
N ALA A 44 0.31 -31.44 -16.56
CA ALA A 44 -0.79 -31.13 -17.44
C ALA A 44 -0.38 -31.55 -18.86
N SER A 45 -1.02 -32.60 -19.34
CA SER A 45 -0.87 -33.12 -20.69
C SER A 45 -1.16 -32.02 -21.71
N GLN A 46 -0.21 -31.83 -22.62
CA GLN A 46 -0.43 -31.20 -23.91
C GLN A 46 -1.71 -31.74 -24.54
N LEU A 47 -2.71 -30.88 -24.77
CA LEU A 47 -3.65 -31.12 -25.84
C LEU A 47 -2.99 -30.66 -27.14
N SER A 48 -2.45 -31.61 -27.88
CA SER A 48 -2.21 -31.48 -29.31
C SER A 48 -3.55 -31.55 -30.04
N THR A 49 -4.15 -30.39 -30.31
CA THR A 49 -5.17 -30.25 -31.35
C THR A 49 -4.52 -29.69 -32.59
N SER A 50 -4.42 -30.52 -33.61
CA SER A 50 -4.00 -30.16 -34.96
C SER A 50 -5.00 -29.18 -35.59
N SER A 51 -4.48 -28.00 -35.96
CA SER A 51 -4.88 -27.13 -37.07
C SER A 51 -6.34 -26.67 -37.18
N SER A 52 -6.58 -25.40 -36.85
CA SER A 52 -7.16 -24.43 -37.79
C SER A 52 -6.71 -23.01 -37.44
N SER A 53 -6.15 -22.33 -38.43
CA SER A 53 -5.57 -20.99 -38.45
C SER A 53 -6.32 -19.90 -37.66
N SER A 54 -5.58 -19.20 -36.78
CA SER A 54 -5.87 -17.82 -36.36
C SER A 54 -4.54 -17.04 -36.24
N PRO A 55 -4.51 -15.73 -36.55
CA PRO A 55 -3.29 -15.07 -37.00
C PRO A 55 -2.42 -14.55 -35.85
N GLY A 56 -1.14 -14.96 -35.86
CA GLY A 56 -0.01 -14.15 -35.40
C GLY A 56 0.25 -14.03 -33.89
N THR A 57 0.64 -15.11 -33.22
CA THR A 57 1.38 -14.97 -31.94
C THR A 57 2.84 -14.61 -32.27
N SER A 58 3.13 -13.32 -32.42
CA SER A 58 4.53 -12.85 -32.54
C SER A 58 5.28 -13.24 -31.26
N THR A 59 6.15 -14.24 -31.37
CA THR A 59 7.04 -14.65 -30.27
C THR A 59 8.20 -13.66 -30.27
N PHE A 60 8.10 -12.62 -29.45
CA PHE A 60 9.17 -11.65 -29.26
C PHE A 60 10.38 -12.34 -28.61
N THR A 61 11.56 -12.13 -29.21
CA THR A 61 12.85 -12.61 -28.68
C THR A 61 13.51 -11.47 -27.92
N ASN A 62 12.92 -11.09 -26.78
CA ASN A 62 13.42 -9.99 -25.97
C ASN A 62 14.87 -10.26 -25.55
N LYS A 63 15.74 -9.28 -25.77
CA LYS A 63 17.16 -9.38 -25.42
C LYS A 63 17.38 -8.88 -24.00
N VAL A 64 18.26 -9.56 -23.25
CA VAL A 64 18.76 -9.01 -21.99
C VAL A 64 19.82 -7.95 -22.30
N ALA A 65 19.49 -6.69 -22.07
CA ALA A 65 20.37 -5.56 -22.31
C ALA A 65 20.05 -4.40 -21.37
N LEU A 66 21.08 -3.67 -20.97
CA LEU A 66 20.89 -2.42 -20.23
C LEU A 66 20.66 -1.29 -21.23
N THR A 67 19.42 -0.80 -21.28
CA THR A 67 19.02 0.32 -22.13
C THR A 67 18.55 1.49 -21.30
N TYR A 68 18.72 2.69 -21.85
CA TYR A 68 18.32 3.95 -21.25
C TYR A 68 17.36 4.67 -22.19
N ARG A 69 16.52 5.54 -21.63
CA ARG A 69 15.57 6.33 -22.40
C ARG A 69 16.32 7.28 -23.34
N LYS A 70 16.03 7.21 -24.65
CA LYS A 70 16.57 8.11 -25.69
C LYS A 70 15.49 8.97 -26.35
N THR A 71 15.91 10.06 -26.98
CA THR A 71 15.06 10.91 -27.83
C THR A 71 15.62 10.88 -29.26
N PRO A 72 14.87 10.44 -30.29
CA PRO A 72 13.52 9.89 -30.22
C PRO A 72 13.48 8.52 -29.52
N LEU A 73 12.33 8.19 -28.94
CA LEU A 73 12.10 6.90 -28.30
C LEU A 73 11.84 5.84 -29.37
N LEU A 74 12.58 4.73 -29.31
CA LEU A 74 12.48 3.62 -30.25
C LEU A 74 12.35 2.30 -29.48
N ILE A 75 11.26 1.58 -29.73
CA ILE A 75 11.06 0.22 -29.21
C ILE A 75 11.46 -0.77 -30.31
N PRO A 76 12.37 -1.73 -30.04
CA PRO A 76 12.79 -2.71 -31.03
C PRO A 76 11.61 -3.50 -31.62
N GLU A 77 11.76 -3.94 -32.88
CA GLU A 77 10.79 -4.85 -33.51
C GLU A 77 10.70 -6.19 -32.76
N THR A 78 11.81 -6.60 -32.13
CA THR A 78 11.92 -7.80 -31.29
C THR A 78 11.28 -7.66 -29.91
N GLY A 79 10.69 -6.51 -29.58
CA GLY A 79 10.07 -6.22 -28.28
C GLY A 79 10.97 -5.39 -27.36
N MET A 80 10.44 -5.03 -26.18
CA MET A 80 11.19 -4.30 -25.17
C MET A 80 12.37 -5.12 -24.64
N ASP A 81 13.54 -4.51 -24.50
CA ASP A 81 14.67 -5.18 -23.85
C ASP A 81 14.35 -5.50 -22.38
N VAL A 82 14.98 -6.54 -21.85
CA VAL A 82 14.87 -6.94 -20.43
C VAL A 82 16.12 -6.47 -19.70
N CYS A 83 15.95 -5.80 -18.56
CA CYS A 83 17.08 -5.34 -17.77
C CYS A 83 17.87 -6.55 -17.23
N PRO A 84 19.19 -6.43 -17.00
CA PRO A 84 19.95 -7.45 -16.29
C PRO A 84 19.33 -7.79 -14.93
N LEU A 85 19.49 -9.04 -14.49
CA LEU A 85 18.89 -9.56 -13.26
C LEU A 85 19.24 -8.74 -11.99
N THR A 86 20.39 -8.05 -11.99
CA THR A 86 20.81 -7.14 -10.90
C THR A 86 19.83 -5.99 -10.66
N TYR A 87 18.94 -5.70 -11.61
CA TYR A 87 17.92 -4.66 -11.53
C TYR A 87 16.53 -5.20 -11.11
N ASN A 88 16.41 -6.46 -10.66
CA ASN A 88 15.13 -7.06 -10.28
C ASN A 88 14.34 -6.25 -9.22
N GLU A 89 15.02 -5.50 -8.35
CA GLU A 89 14.46 -4.62 -7.32
C GLU A 89 14.66 -3.12 -7.64
N TYR A 90 14.84 -2.79 -8.92
CA TYR A 90 15.09 -1.41 -9.35
C TYR A 90 13.89 -0.51 -9.05
N ILE A 91 14.16 0.55 -8.28
CA ILE A 91 13.20 1.59 -7.92
C ILE A 91 13.85 2.92 -8.31
N PRO A 92 13.51 3.48 -9.49
CA PRO A 92 14.30 4.56 -10.09
C PRO A 92 14.51 5.77 -9.16
N CYS A 93 13.45 6.22 -8.50
CA CYS A 93 13.50 7.42 -7.65
C CYS A 93 14.02 7.16 -6.22
N HIS A 94 14.39 5.92 -5.92
CA HIS A 94 15.02 5.51 -4.66
C HIS A 94 16.28 4.68 -4.98
N ASP A 95 16.96 5.04 -6.08
CA ASP A 95 18.19 4.37 -6.50
C ASP A 95 19.36 4.88 -5.67
N VAL A 96 19.97 3.98 -4.89
CA VAL A 96 21.06 4.33 -3.97
C VAL A 96 22.28 4.85 -4.73
N SER A 97 22.55 4.36 -5.94
CA SER A 97 23.69 4.80 -6.73
C SER A 97 23.49 6.23 -7.23
N TYR A 98 22.29 6.57 -7.68
CA TYR A 98 21.92 7.91 -8.10
C TYR A 98 21.89 8.89 -6.93
N VAL A 99 21.23 8.55 -5.81
CA VAL A 99 21.19 9.40 -4.61
C VAL A 99 22.60 9.72 -4.11
N LYS A 100 23.53 8.75 -4.16
CA LYS A 100 24.94 8.98 -3.81
C LYS A 100 25.59 10.10 -4.63
N THR A 101 25.20 10.28 -5.90
CA THR A 101 25.71 11.38 -6.74
C THR A 101 25.16 12.74 -6.33
N LEU A 102 24.00 12.77 -5.66
CA LEU A 102 23.35 13.98 -5.20
C LEU A 102 23.78 14.40 -3.81
N LEU A 103 24.31 13.47 -2.98
CA LEU A 103 24.70 13.71 -1.58
C LEU A 103 25.42 15.05 -1.31
N PRO A 104 26.35 15.52 -2.16
CA PRO A 104 27.01 16.82 -1.92
C PRO A 104 26.06 18.03 -1.88
N ASN A 105 24.88 17.91 -2.49
CA ASN A 105 23.88 18.97 -2.61
C ASN A 105 22.64 18.75 -1.72
N LEU A 106 22.58 17.63 -0.99
CA LEU A 106 21.44 17.29 -0.14
C LEU A 106 21.70 17.66 1.31
N ASP A 107 20.67 18.10 2.01
CA ASP A 107 20.72 18.32 3.45
C ASP A 107 20.58 16.99 4.22
N THR A 108 21.72 16.35 4.46
CA THR A 108 21.80 15.09 5.22
C THR A 108 21.47 15.23 6.71
N SER A 109 21.50 16.46 7.24
CA SER A 109 21.03 16.74 8.61
C SER A 109 19.51 16.64 8.70
N ARG A 110 18.83 16.95 7.61
CA ARG A 110 17.38 16.85 7.43
C ARG A 110 16.91 15.51 6.89
N LYS A 111 17.83 14.58 6.62
CA LYS A 111 17.55 13.26 6.01
C LYS A 111 16.98 13.36 4.60
N GLU A 112 17.35 14.40 3.86
CA GLU A 112 16.90 14.60 2.48
C GLU A 112 17.33 13.44 1.56
N GLU A 113 18.43 12.74 1.87
CA GLU A 113 18.89 11.56 1.13
C GLU A 113 17.91 10.37 1.17
N LEU A 114 16.98 10.34 2.13
CA LEU A 114 15.94 9.31 2.22
C LEU A 114 14.68 9.66 1.42
N GLU A 115 14.57 10.90 0.93
CA GLU A 115 13.47 11.31 0.06
C GLU A 115 13.60 10.70 -1.33
N ARG A 116 12.50 10.83 -2.08
CA ARG A 116 12.44 10.49 -3.49
C ARG A 116 13.31 11.44 -4.31
N HIS A 117 14.27 10.88 -5.05
CA HIS A 117 15.12 11.58 -6.01
C HIS A 117 15.12 10.84 -7.34
N CYS A 118 14.34 11.33 -8.30
CA CYS A 118 14.23 10.70 -9.61
C CYS A 118 15.40 11.09 -10.53
N PRO A 119 16.04 10.13 -11.23
CA PRO A 119 16.97 10.43 -12.30
C PRO A 119 16.29 11.27 -13.40
N PRO A 120 17.05 12.16 -14.07
CA PRO A 120 16.55 12.81 -15.28
C PRO A 120 16.26 11.77 -16.35
N ILE A 121 15.37 12.09 -17.29
CA ILE A 121 14.74 11.10 -18.18
C ILE A 121 15.79 10.28 -18.94
N GLU A 122 16.82 10.91 -19.48
CA GLU A 122 17.92 10.28 -20.23
C GLU A 122 18.78 9.30 -19.41
N LYS A 123 18.75 9.40 -18.07
CA LYS A 123 19.44 8.46 -17.17
C LYS A 123 18.53 7.34 -16.67
N ARG A 124 17.24 7.35 -17.03
CA ARG A 124 16.29 6.30 -16.63
C ARG A 124 16.47 5.08 -17.52
N LEU A 125 16.45 3.90 -16.90
CA LEU A 125 16.42 2.64 -17.62
C LEU A 125 15.14 2.53 -18.45
N PHE A 126 15.28 1.94 -19.64
CA PHE A 126 14.20 1.74 -20.59
C PHE A 126 14.11 0.27 -21.03
N CYS A 127 14.03 -0.61 -20.04
CA CYS A 127 13.96 -2.07 -20.17
C CYS A 127 12.99 -2.65 -19.12
N LEU A 128 12.40 -3.82 -19.41
CA LEU A 128 11.51 -4.52 -18.51
C LEU A 128 12.29 -5.06 -17.30
N VAL A 129 11.79 -4.79 -16.08
CA VAL A 129 12.44 -5.24 -14.85
C VAL A 129 12.17 -6.73 -14.60
N PRO A 130 13.20 -7.60 -14.58
CA PRO A 130 12.98 -9.03 -14.45
C PRO A 130 12.53 -9.42 -13.03
N PRO A 131 11.74 -10.50 -12.89
CA PRO A 131 11.56 -11.17 -11.60
C PRO A 131 12.88 -11.70 -11.04
N SER A 132 12.92 -11.97 -9.73
CA SER A 132 14.06 -12.67 -9.10
C SER A 132 14.20 -14.10 -9.61
N ARG A 133 15.37 -14.72 -9.37
CA ARG A 133 15.55 -16.16 -9.60
C ARG A 133 14.54 -16.92 -8.73
N ASP A 134 13.93 -17.94 -9.31
CA ASP A 134 12.92 -18.78 -8.64
C ASP A 134 11.70 -18.00 -8.13
N TYR A 135 11.41 -16.83 -8.71
CA TYR A 135 10.21 -16.07 -8.40
C TYR A 135 8.97 -16.95 -8.56
N LYS A 136 8.06 -16.87 -7.60
CA LYS A 136 6.80 -17.60 -7.60
C LYS A 136 5.64 -16.62 -7.66
N ILE A 137 4.54 -17.06 -8.27
CA ILE A 137 3.28 -16.33 -8.16
C ILE A 137 2.93 -16.17 -6.67
N PRO A 138 2.64 -14.95 -6.20
CA PRO A 138 2.40 -14.72 -4.78
C PRO A 138 1.25 -15.54 -4.21
N ILE A 139 1.32 -15.84 -2.92
CA ILE A 139 0.26 -16.52 -2.17
C ILE A 139 -1.02 -15.67 -2.26
N ARG A 140 -2.18 -16.34 -2.33
CA ARG A 140 -3.48 -15.66 -2.44
C ARG A 140 -3.90 -14.99 -1.12
N TRP A 141 -4.74 -13.95 -1.24
CA TRP A 141 -5.37 -13.32 -0.07
C TRP A 141 -6.35 -14.28 0.62
N PRO A 142 -6.52 -14.24 1.96
CA PRO A 142 -5.80 -13.44 2.95
C PRO A 142 -4.52 -14.11 3.48
N THR A 143 -4.20 -15.33 3.04
CA THR A 143 -3.04 -16.09 3.51
C THR A 143 -1.73 -15.35 3.30
N SER A 144 -1.62 -14.54 2.22
CA SER A 144 -0.44 -13.72 1.94
C SER A 144 -0.14 -12.68 3.03
N ARG A 145 -1.13 -12.32 3.86
CA ARG A 145 -0.92 -11.44 5.02
C ARG A 145 0.14 -12.04 5.96
N ASP A 146 0.16 -13.35 6.13
CA ASP A 146 1.00 -14.01 7.15
C ASP A 146 2.11 -14.86 6.54
N TYR A 147 2.04 -15.17 5.23
CA TYR A 147 3.00 -16.02 4.54
C TYR A 147 3.39 -15.45 3.18
N VAL A 148 4.69 -15.37 2.89
CA VAL A 148 5.18 -15.06 1.53
C VAL A 148 6.31 -16.00 1.13
N TRP A 149 6.56 -16.15 -0.17
CA TRP A 149 7.67 -16.96 -0.68
C TRP A 149 9.03 -16.33 -0.36
N ARG A 150 9.98 -17.13 0.10
CA ARG A 150 11.35 -16.62 0.34
C ARG A 150 12.07 -16.20 -0.94
N SER A 151 11.80 -16.87 -2.07
CA SER A 151 12.39 -16.53 -3.36
C SER A 151 11.91 -15.19 -3.94
N ASN A 152 10.75 -14.69 -3.48
CA ASN A 152 10.21 -13.40 -3.92
C ASN A 152 10.84 -12.22 -3.17
N VAL A 153 11.29 -12.44 -1.93
CA VAL A 153 11.92 -11.43 -1.07
C VAL A 153 13.07 -12.09 -0.30
N ASN A 154 14.27 -12.07 -0.91
CA ASN A 154 15.43 -12.80 -0.40
C ASN A 154 16.28 -11.93 0.55
N HIS A 155 15.68 -11.49 1.66
CA HIS A 155 16.37 -10.76 2.75
C HIS A 155 16.53 -11.65 3.98
N THR A 156 17.42 -12.64 3.90
CA THR A 156 17.64 -13.63 4.99
C THR A 156 18.23 -13.00 6.25
N HIS A 157 19.06 -11.97 6.10
CA HIS A 157 19.72 -11.30 7.22
C HIS A 157 18.73 -10.60 8.16
N LEU A 158 17.58 -10.14 7.65
CA LEU A 158 16.54 -9.50 8.46
C LEU A 158 15.93 -10.49 9.45
N ALA A 159 15.73 -11.74 9.04
CA ALA A 159 15.21 -12.78 9.90
C ALA A 159 16.20 -13.14 11.02
N GLU A 160 17.50 -13.12 10.73
CA GLU A 160 18.57 -13.34 11.72
C GLU A 160 18.61 -12.19 12.75
N VAL A 161 18.59 -10.93 12.28
CA VAL A 161 18.75 -9.73 13.13
C VAL A 161 17.46 -9.35 13.87
N LYS A 162 16.28 -9.68 13.32
CA LYS A 162 14.96 -9.31 13.87
C LYS A 162 14.13 -10.49 14.36
N GLY A 163 14.61 -11.73 14.26
CA GLY A 163 13.90 -12.92 14.73
C GLY A 163 13.49 -12.84 16.20
N GLY A 164 14.33 -12.27 17.08
CA GLY A 164 14.02 -12.08 18.50
C GLY A 164 12.93 -11.03 18.81
N GLN A 165 12.41 -10.34 17.80
CA GLN A 165 11.29 -9.40 17.93
C GLN A 165 10.00 -9.96 17.30
N ASN A 166 10.03 -11.20 16.80
CA ASN A 166 8.93 -11.87 16.09
C ASN A 166 8.42 -11.07 14.89
N TRP A 167 9.32 -10.42 14.15
CA TRP A 167 8.93 -9.69 12.94
C TRP A 167 8.63 -10.65 11.79
N VAL A 168 9.53 -11.60 11.57
CA VAL A 168 9.50 -12.58 10.50
C VAL A 168 10.31 -13.81 10.92
N HIS A 169 9.87 -14.99 10.52
CA HIS A 169 10.57 -16.25 10.76
C HIS A 169 10.65 -17.07 9.48
N GLU A 170 11.73 -17.84 9.34
CA GLU A 170 11.83 -18.86 8.30
C GLU A 170 10.88 -20.02 8.58
N LYS A 171 10.16 -20.47 7.56
CA LYS A 171 9.31 -21.67 7.59
C LYS A 171 9.40 -22.37 6.24
N ASP A 172 10.35 -23.29 6.11
CA ASP A 172 10.64 -24.02 4.87
C ASP A 172 10.87 -23.06 3.69
N GLN A 173 10.01 -23.07 2.66
CA GLN A 173 10.10 -22.17 1.50
C GLN A 173 9.42 -20.81 1.72
N LEU A 174 8.91 -20.57 2.91
CA LEU A 174 8.10 -19.40 3.26
C LEU A 174 8.76 -18.53 4.33
N TRP A 175 8.44 -17.24 4.27
CA TRP A 175 8.53 -16.32 5.39
C TRP A 175 7.20 -16.32 6.13
N TRP A 176 7.23 -16.41 7.45
CA TRP A 176 6.05 -16.32 8.32
C TRP A 176 6.07 -15.04 9.17
N PHE A 177 4.96 -14.31 9.20
CA PHE A 177 4.80 -13.07 9.96
C PHE A 177 3.80 -13.28 11.11
N PRO A 178 4.26 -13.44 12.36
CA PRO A 178 3.37 -13.66 13.51
C PRO A 178 2.73 -12.35 14.02
N GLY A 179 3.04 -11.21 13.40
CA GLY A 179 2.52 -9.89 13.80
C GLY A 179 3.33 -9.19 14.88
N GLY A 180 4.55 -9.65 15.19
CA GLY A 180 5.43 -8.99 16.14
C GLY A 180 6.02 -7.67 15.63
N GLY A 181 6.61 -6.93 16.55
CA GLY A 181 7.21 -5.61 16.33
C GLY A 181 8.11 -5.22 17.50
N THR A 182 8.95 -4.19 17.34
CA THR A 182 9.91 -3.76 18.39
C THR A 182 9.23 -3.51 19.75
N HIS A 183 8.05 -2.91 19.75
CA HIS A 183 7.26 -2.58 20.94
C HIS A 183 5.99 -3.43 21.10
N PHE A 184 5.87 -4.51 20.32
CA PHE A 184 4.75 -5.44 20.44
C PHE A 184 5.23 -6.84 20.03
N LYS A 185 6.28 -7.32 20.72
CA LYS A 185 6.95 -8.60 20.42
C LYS A 185 6.01 -9.81 20.50
N HIS A 186 4.97 -9.73 21.32
CA HIS A 186 3.98 -10.79 21.51
C HIS A 186 2.79 -10.70 20.51
N GLY A 187 2.82 -9.73 19.59
CA GLY A 187 1.83 -9.58 18.53
C GLY A 187 1.14 -8.22 18.52
N ALA A 188 0.74 -7.78 17.34
CA ALA A 188 0.07 -6.50 17.13
C ALA A 188 -1.34 -6.43 17.75
N ALA A 189 -2.03 -7.56 17.91
CA ALA A 189 -3.40 -7.59 18.44
C ALA A 189 -3.49 -7.02 19.88
N GLU A 190 -2.65 -7.51 20.80
CA GLU A 190 -2.59 -7.02 22.18
C GLU A 190 -2.22 -5.52 22.24
N TYR A 191 -1.31 -5.10 21.36
CA TYR A 191 -0.93 -3.69 21.26
C TYR A 191 -2.08 -2.82 20.77
N ILE A 192 -2.79 -3.22 19.72
CA ILE A 192 -3.96 -2.52 19.18
C ILE A 192 -5.06 -2.39 20.24
N GLN A 193 -5.35 -3.47 20.97
CA GLN A 193 -6.31 -3.46 22.08
C GLN A 193 -5.89 -2.45 23.16
N ARG A 194 -4.61 -2.50 23.59
CA ARG A 194 -4.08 -1.56 24.57
C ARG A 194 -4.18 -0.10 24.11
N LEU A 195 -3.97 0.19 22.82
CA LEU A 195 -4.16 1.55 22.30
C LEU A 195 -5.61 1.99 22.41
N GLY A 196 -6.57 1.12 22.10
CA GLY A 196 -8.00 1.33 22.31
C GLY A 196 -8.29 1.67 23.77
N ASP A 197 -7.86 0.82 24.70
CA ASP A 197 -8.07 1.00 26.14
C ASP A 197 -7.45 2.31 26.66
N MET A 198 -6.27 2.68 26.15
CA MET A 198 -5.59 3.93 26.52
C MET A 198 -6.36 5.17 26.05
N ILE A 199 -7.04 5.11 24.92
CA ILE A 199 -7.80 6.23 24.35
C ILE A 199 -9.19 6.34 24.99
N THR A 200 -9.86 5.20 25.20
CA THR A 200 -11.26 5.13 25.67
C THR A 200 -11.36 4.97 27.20
N ASN A 201 -10.24 5.00 27.92
CA ASN A 201 -10.17 4.64 29.34
C ASN A 201 -10.75 3.24 29.65
N GLY A 202 -10.51 2.27 28.76
CA GLY A 202 -10.93 0.87 28.90
C GLY A 202 -12.39 0.59 28.57
N THR A 203 -13.10 1.55 27.98
CA THR A 203 -14.53 1.40 27.64
C THR A 203 -14.77 0.93 26.21
N GLY A 204 -13.73 0.83 25.39
CA GLY A 204 -13.84 0.40 24.00
C GLY A 204 -12.51 0.33 23.25
N ASP A 205 -12.59 0.06 21.95
CA ASP A 205 -11.44 -0.12 21.05
C ASP A 205 -11.15 1.13 20.18
N LEU A 206 -10.21 1.00 19.24
CA LEU A 206 -9.88 2.06 18.28
C LEU A 206 -11.08 2.50 17.42
N CYS A 207 -11.95 1.57 17.02
CA CYS A 207 -13.12 1.87 16.22
C CYS A 207 -14.13 2.73 17.01
N SER A 208 -14.38 2.37 18.27
CA SER A 208 -15.22 3.14 19.19
C SER A 208 -14.65 4.53 19.50
N ALA A 209 -13.32 4.68 19.43
CA ALA A 209 -12.63 5.97 19.53
C ALA A 209 -12.71 6.81 18.24
N GLY A 210 -13.40 6.35 17.20
CA GLY A 210 -13.57 7.05 15.93
C GLY A 210 -12.41 6.89 14.94
N VAL A 211 -11.50 5.93 15.16
CA VAL A 211 -10.35 5.70 14.28
C VAL A 211 -10.77 4.83 13.09
N THR A 212 -10.67 5.38 11.88
CA THR A 212 -10.98 4.64 10.64
C THR A 212 -9.87 4.71 9.59
N GLN A 213 -9.02 5.73 9.65
CA GLN A 213 -7.89 5.96 8.76
C GLN A 213 -6.64 6.25 9.60
N VAL A 214 -5.57 5.49 9.35
CA VAL A 214 -4.30 5.55 10.08
C VAL A 214 -3.13 5.80 9.14
N LEU A 215 -2.23 6.69 9.52
CA LEU A 215 -0.92 6.83 8.91
C LEU A 215 0.11 6.12 9.79
N ASP A 216 0.77 5.09 9.26
CA ASP A 216 1.73 4.26 9.99
C ASP A 216 3.16 4.59 9.54
N VAL A 217 3.83 5.42 10.35
CA VAL A 217 5.15 6.01 10.07
C VAL A 217 6.25 5.04 10.48
N GLY A 218 7.18 4.77 9.56
CA GLY A 218 8.31 3.86 9.81
C GLY A 218 7.83 2.42 10.08
N CYS A 219 6.90 1.94 9.26
CA CYS A 219 6.10 0.73 9.50
C CYS A 219 6.90 -0.59 9.54
N GLY A 220 8.14 -0.60 9.05
CA GLY A 220 8.91 -1.83 8.86
C GLY A 220 8.17 -2.81 7.94
N VAL A 221 7.90 -4.02 8.43
CA VAL A 221 7.12 -5.04 7.71
C VAL A 221 5.59 -4.81 7.74
N ALA A 222 5.12 -3.70 8.33
CA ALA A 222 3.72 -3.30 8.43
C ALA A 222 2.81 -4.25 9.24
N SER A 223 3.35 -4.89 10.28
CA SER A 223 2.57 -5.77 11.19
C SER A 223 1.38 -5.05 11.84
N PHE A 224 1.55 -3.77 12.23
CA PHE A 224 0.46 -2.99 12.83
C PHE A 224 -0.69 -2.82 11.83
N SER A 225 -0.40 -2.33 10.62
CA SER A 225 -1.36 -2.20 9.52
C SER A 225 -2.07 -3.52 9.17
N ALA A 226 -1.32 -4.63 9.05
CA ALA A 226 -1.90 -5.95 8.76
C ALA A 226 -2.98 -6.38 9.75
N PHE A 227 -2.83 -6.04 11.03
CA PHE A 227 -3.77 -6.42 12.09
C PHE A 227 -4.89 -5.39 12.30
N LEU A 228 -4.81 -4.21 11.68
CA LEU A 228 -5.91 -3.25 11.58
C LEU A 228 -6.89 -3.59 10.45
N LEU A 229 -6.44 -4.30 9.40
CA LEU A 229 -7.29 -4.67 8.25
C LEU A 229 -8.58 -5.44 8.66
N PRO A 230 -8.53 -6.47 9.53
CA PRO A 230 -9.74 -7.17 9.96
C PRO A 230 -10.71 -6.30 10.77
N LEU A 231 -10.23 -5.18 11.33
CA LEU A 231 -11.05 -4.21 12.06
C LEU A 231 -11.70 -3.17 11.13
N GLY A 232 -11.48 -3.28 9.81
CA GLY A 232 -11.99 -2.33 8.82
C GLY A 232 -11.28 -0.97 8.83
N ILE A 233 -10.15 -0.85 9.54
CA ILE A 233 -9.38 0.39 9.64
C ILE A 233 -8.41 0.47 8.45
N GLN A 234 -8.58 1.50 7.62
CA GLN A 234 -7.72 1.76 6.46
C GLN A 234 -6.39 2.35 6.92
N THR A 235 -5.29 1.79 6.43
CA THR A 235 -3.96 2.22 6.85
C THR A 235 -3.09 2.53 5.64
N MET A 236 -2.41 3.68 5.68
CA MET A 236 -1.33 4.00 4.77
C MET A 236 -0.02 3.86 5.54
N SER A 237 0.72 2.78 5.29
CA SER A 237 2.03 2.56 5.88
C SER A 237 3.15 3.15 5.01
N PHE A 238 4.18 3.73 5.61
CA PHE A 238 5.37 4.10 4.85
C PHE A 238 6.66 3.94 5.66
N ALA A 239 7.74 3.73 4.93
CA ALA A 239 9.10 3.69 5.45
C ALA A 239 10.07 4.06 4.33
N PRO A 240 11.22 4.67 4.67
CA PRO A 240 12.25 4.97 3.68
C PRO A 240 12.88 3.67 3.16
N LYS A 241 13.49 3.75 1.97
CA LYS A 241 14.42 2.73 1.52
C LYS A 241 15.77 2.98 2.21
N ASP A 242 15.94 2.43 3.39
CA ASP A 242 17.14 2.60 4.20
C ASP A 242 18.02 1.34 4.19
N GLY A 243 19.19 1.42 4.82
CA GLY A 243 20.12 0.30 4.93
C GLY A 243 19.64 -0.86 5.80
N HIS A 244 18.39 -0.89 6.27
CA HIS A 244 17.85 -1.96 7.13
C HIS A 244 17.03 -2.97 6.33
N GLU A 245 17.59 -3.40 5.21
CA GLU A 245 17.10 -4.52 4.39
C GLU A 245 15.68 -4.33 3.87
N ASN A 246 15.33 -3.09 3.50
CA ASN A 246 14.16 -2.83 2.66
C ASN A 246 12.85 -3.43 3.21
N GLN A 247 12.65 -3.39 4.54
CA GLN A 247 11.55 -4.07 5.25
C GLN A 247 10.16 -3.86 4.65
N ILE A 248 9.92 -2.69 4.04
CA ILE A 248 8.64 -2.36 3.41
C ILE A 248 8.31 -3.24 2.20
N GLN A 249 9.31 -3.85 1.55
CA GLN A 249 9.10 -4.82 0.47
C GLN A 249 8.29 -6.02 0.96
N PHE A 250 8.53 -6.49 2.20
CA PHE A 250 7.71 -7.55 2.80
C PHE A 250 6.25 -7.11 2.94
N ALA A 251 5.98 -5.87 3.37
CA ALA A 251 4.62 -5.36 3.48
C ALA A 251 3.89 -5.41 2.12
N LEU A 252 4.57 -4.96 1.06
CA LEU A 252 4.03 -4.96 -0.30
C LEU A 252 3.81 -6.38 -0.86
N GLU A 253 4.75 -7.30 -0.62
CA GLU A 253 4.62 -8.71 -1.06
C GLU A 253 3.48 -9.43 -0.34
N ARG A 254 3.27 -9.12 0.95
CA ARG A 254 2.12 -9.60 1.75
C ARG A 254 0.78 -9.09 1.23
N GLY A 255 0.79 -8.00 0.45
CA GLY A 255 -0.39 -7.32 -0.06
C GLY A 255 -0.93 -6.22 0.87
N ILE A 256 -0.11 -5.70 1.79
CA ILE A 256 -0.49 -4.64 2.74
C ILE A 256 -0.29 -3.26 2.10
N GLY A 257 -1.20 -2.32 2.41
CA GLY A 257 -1.11 -0.92 1.95
C GLY A 257 0.13 -0.21 2.45
N ALA A 258 1.14 -0.06 1.58
CA ALA A 258 2.39 0.60 1.91
C ALA A 258 2.99 1.39 0.73
N MET A 259 3.88 2.34 1.03
CA MET A 259 4.61 3.15 0.04
C MET A 259 6.01 3.48 0.55
N ILE A 260 7.01 3.50 -0.33
CA ILE A 260 8.35 3.97 0.03
C ILE A 260 8.30 5.48 0.16
N SER A 261 8.59 5.99 1.35
CA SER A 261 8.59 7.44 1.59
C SER A 261 9.40 7.79 2.83
N ALA A 262 9.85 9.04 2.91
CA ALA A 262 10.47 9.63 4.08
C ALA A 262 9.80 10.98 4.34
N ILE A 263 9.77 11.37 5.61
CA ILE A 263 9.37 12.72 6.01
C ILE A 263 10.64 13.50 6.37
N ALA A 264 11.04 14.43 5.51
CA ALA A 264 12.29 15.17 5.66
C ALA A 264 12.12 16.65 5.33
N THR A 265 12.15 17.04 4.05
CA THR A 265 12.10 18.43 3.57
C THR A 265 10.82 18.77 2.80
N LYS A 266 10.06 17.77 2.34
CA LYS A 266 8.80 17.97 1.61
C LYS A 266 7.58 17.53 2.41
N GLN A 267 6.43 18.15 2.12
CA GLN A 267 5.14 17.70 2.62
C GLN A 267 4.83 16.29 2.08
N MET A 268 4.11 15.51 2.89
CA MET A 268 3.60 14.22 2.44
C MET A 268 2.51 14.45 1.37
N PRO A 269 2.37 13.54 0.39
CA PRO A 269 1.44 13.69 -0.74
C PRO A 269 -0.01 13.41 -0.35
N TYR A 270 -0.41 13.81 0.86
CA TYR A 270 -1.73 13.64 1.44
C TYR A 270 -2.34 15.01 1.79
N PRO A 271 -3.67 15.18 1.65
CA PRO A 271 -4.37 16.39 2.04
C PRO A 271 -4.28 16.69 3.53
N THR A 272 -4.57 17.94 3.89
CA THR A 272 -4.78 18.34 5.30
C THR A 272 -5.96 17.56 5.91
N GLY A 273 -5.82 17.11 7.16
CA GLY A 273 -6.87 16.37 7.87
C GLY A 273 -7.19 15.01 7.24
N SER A 274 -6.19 14.29 6.74
CA SER A 274 -6.38 12.97 6.11
C SER A 274 -6.68 11.87 7.12
N PHE A 275 -6.04 11.86 8.29
CA PHE A 275 -6.02 10.69 9.20
C PHE A 275 -6.65 11.01 10.57
N GLN A 276 -7.32 10.03 11.18
CA GLN A 276 -7.74 10.12 12.58
C GLN A 276 -6.66 9.63 13.55
N MET A 277 -5.65 8.92 13.06
CA MET A 277 -4.50 8.52 13.86
C MET A 277 -3.22 8.56 13.04
N VAL A 278 -2.15 9.08 13.65
CA VAL A 278 -0.77 8.90 13.18
C VAL A 278 -0.06 8.01 14.19
N HIS A 279 0.48 6.88 13.73
CA HIS A 279 1.18 5.91 14.55
C HIS A 279 2.68 5.93 14.22
N CYS A 280 3.51 5.99 15.25
CA CYS A 280 4.95 5.81 15.16
C CYS A 280 5.43 4.84 16.25
N SER A 281 6.03 3.72 15.85
CA SER A 281 6.68 2.77 16.77
C SER A 281 8.13 2.53 16.39
N ARG A 282 9.06 3.16 17.11
CA ARG A 282 10.48 3.30 16.70
C ARG A 282 10.65 3.69 15.23
N CYS A 283 9.85 4.66 14.78
CA CYS A 283 9.84 5.09 13.39
C CYS A 283 11.11 5.86 12.95
N ARG A 284 12.04 6.16 13.88
CA ARG A 284 13.31 6.87 13.63
C ARG A 284 13.13 8.26 13.02
N VAL A 285 12.03 8.90 13.35
CA VAL A 285 11.79 10.31 13.05
C VAL A 285 12.09 11.11 14.31
N ASP A 286 12.99 12.09 14.18
CA ASP A 286 13.34 13.01 15.26
C ASP A 286 12.33 14.17 15.31
N TRP A 287 11.13 13.87 15.82
CA TRP A 287 9.98 14.80 15.86
C TRP A 287 10.25 16.13 16.60
N HIS A 288 11.27 16.18 17.44
CA HIS A 288 11.62 17.32 18.29
C HIS A 288 12.64 18.28 17.66
N GLU A 289 13.33 17.83 16.62
CA GLU A 289 14.39 18.60 15.98
C GLU A 289 13.82 19.65 15.02
N ASN A 290 14.65 20.66 14.71
CA ASN A 290 14.31 21.72 13.76
C ASN A 290 12.96 22.40 14.06
N ASP A 291 12.77 22.83 15.31
CA ASP A 291 11.56 23.51 15.77
C ASP A 291 10.27 22.69 15.56
N GLY A 292 10.40 21.35 15.60
CA GLY A 292 9.28 20.43 15.45
C GLY A 292 8.60 20.46 14.09
N ILE A 293 9.27 20.95 13.02
CA ILE A 293 8.66 21.08 11.68
C ILE A 293 8.04 19.78 11.14
N LEU A 294 8.61 18.60 11.45
CA LEU A 294 8.03 17.32 11.07
C LEU A 294 6.73 17.02 11.82
N LEU A 295 6.64 17.47 13.09
CA LEU A 295 5.44 17.36 13.90
C LEU A 295 4.36 18.35 13.44
N LYS A 296 4.75 19.52 12.90
CA LYS A 296 3.83 20.47 12.25
C LYS A 296 3.21 19.88 10.97
N GLU A 297 3.97 19.10 10.21
CA GLU A 297 3.41 18.30 9.10
C GLU A 297 2.43 17.22 9.60
N MET A 298 2.73 16.53 10.71
CA MET A 298 1.75 15.63 11.32
C MET A 298 0.50 16.36 11.78
N ASN A 299 0.64 17.58 12.31
CA ASN A 299 -0.49 18.42 12.64
C ASN A 299 -1.34 18.76 11.40
N ARG A 300 -0.73 19.03 10.24
CA ARG A 300 -1.47 19.22 8.98
C ARG A 300 -2.25 17.96 8.60
N LEU A 301 -1.62 16.78 8.66
CA LEU A 301 -2.23 15.51 8.23
C LEU A 301 -3.28 14.95 9.20
N LEU A 302 -3.15 15.25 10.49
CA LEU A 302 -4.04 14.74 11.53
C LEU A 302 -5.32 15.57 11.61
N ARG A 303 -6.48 14.91 11.61
CA ARG A 303 -7.78 15.55 11.85
C ARG A 303 -7.86 16.09 13.28
N TYR A 304 -8.68 17.11 13.48
CA TYR A 304 -9.08 17.53 14.82
C TYR A 304 -9.74 16.35 15.56
N ASN A 305 -9.47 16.26 16.85
CA ASN A 305 -9.78 15.11 17.71
C ASN A 305 -9.11 13.79 17.29
N GLY A 306 -8.14 13.84 16.35
CA GLY A 306 -7.30 12.71 15.99
C GLY A 306 -6.18 12.47 17.00
N TYR A 307 -5.57 11.29 16.93
CA TYR A 307 -4.58 10.80 17.88
C TYR A 307 -3.18 10.70 17.28
N PHE A 308 -2.17 11.19 17.99
CA PHE A 308 -0.77 10.88 17.71
C PHE A 308 -0.28 9.84 18.71
N VAL A 309 0.07 8.65 18.21
CA VAL A 309 0.55 7.51 19.01
C VAL A 309 2.05 7.37 18.82
N TYR A 310 2.80 7.58 19.90
CA TYR A 310 4.26 7.51 19.91
C TYR A 310 4.76 6.43 20.86
N SER A 311 5.28 5.35 20.28
CA SER A 311 5.93 4.26 20.99
C SER A 311 7.43 4.31 20.72
N ALA A 312 8.20 4.95 21.60
CA ALA A 312 9.64 5.15 21.45
C ALA A 312 10.34 5.43 22.78
N PRO A 313 11.68 5.22 22.87
CA PRO A 313 12.42 5.42 24.12
C PRO A 313 12.15 6.73 24.87
N PRO A 314 12.01 7.92 24.23
CA PRO A 314 11.66 9.15 24.96
C PRO A 314 10.35 9.05 25.77
N ALA A 315 9.41 8.21 25.36
CA ALA A 315 8.14 8.04 26.06
C ALA A 315 8.26 7.28 27.39
N TYR A 316 9.35 6.56 27.67
CA TYR A 316 9.45 5.71 28.87
C TYR A 316 10.83 5.57 29.50
N LYS A 317 11.91 5.92 28.80
CA LYS A 317 13.26 5.84 29.36
C LYS A 317 13.65 7.14 30.04
N THR A 318 14.27 7.01 31.20
CA THR A 318 14.78 8.12 32.02
C THR A 318 16.29 8.35 31.89
N THR A 319 16.96 7.59 31.02
CA THR A 319 18.42 7.64 30.82
C THR A 319 18.79 8.32 29.51
N LYS A 320 20.08 8.64 29.32
CA LYS A 320 20.60 9.37 28.15
C LYS A 320 19.91 10.74 27.98
N ASN A 321 19.83 11.23 26.75
CA ASN A 321 19.13 12.46 26.40
C ASN A 321 17.60 12.29 26.26
N TYR A 322 17.04 11.11 26.55
CA TYR A 322 15.61 10.86 26.39
C TYR A 322 14.70 11.79 27.22
N PRO A 323 15.03 12.16 28.48
CA PRO A 323 14.25 13.15 29.23
C PRO A 323 14.20 14.52 28.54
N LEU A 324 15.32 15.01 27.99
CA LEU A 324 15.38 16.28 27.27
C LEU A 324 14.56 16.23 25.98
N ILE A 325 14.64 15.12 25.24
CA ILE A 325 13.81 14.91 24.04
C ILE A 325 12.34 14.93 24.42
N TRP A 326 11.96 14.25 25.51
CA TRP A 326 10.59 14.24 26.00
C TRP A 326 10.09 15.63 26.39
N GLU A 327 10.91 16.43 27.07
CA GLU A 327 10.60 17.82 27.42
C GLU A 327 10.36 18.67 26.16
N LYS A 328 11.25 18.60 25.16
CA LYS A 328 11.07 19.28 23.87
C LYS A 328 9.76 18.87 23.19
N LEU A 329 9.44 17.57 23.17
CA LEU A 329 8.19 17.07 22.59
C LEU A 329 6.96 17.61 23.32
N MET A 330 6.99 17.65 24.66
CA MET A 330 5.90 18.22 25.45
C MET A 330 5.72 19.72 25.15
N ASN A 331 6.81 20.48 25.12
CA ASN A 331 6.75 21.91 24.81
C ASN A 331 6.18 22.17 23.42
N LEU A 332 6.67 21.44 22.39
CA LEU A 332 6.17 21.56 21.02
C LEU A 332 4.69 21.16 20.90
N THR A 333 4.30 20.02 21.47
CA THR A 333 2.91 19.54 21.42
C THR A 333 1.96 20.48 22.16
N SER A 334 2.33 20.98 23.34
CA SER A 334 1.54 21.97 24.07
C SER A 334 1.45 23.30 23.33
N ALA A 335 2.52 23.77 22.69
CA ALA A 335 2.50 24.97 21.86
C ALA A 335 1.53 24.84 20.67
N MET A 336 1.36 23.64 20.12
CA MET A 336 0.36 23.32 19.08
C MET A 336 -1.02 22.95 19.64
N CYS A 337 -1.27 23.13 20.94
CA CYS A 337 -2.55 22.84 21.60
C CYS A 337 -2.95 21.36 21.56
N TRP A 338 -1.97 20.46 21.55
CA TRP A 338 -2.22 19.03 21.71
C TRP A 338 -2.23 18.67 23.20
N LYS A 339 -3.15 17.78 23.57
CA LYS A 339 -3.27 17.28 24.95
C LYS A 339 -2.74 15.86 25.05
N LEU A 340 -1.79 15.61 25.94
CA LEU A 340 -1.38 14.25 26.30
C LEU A 340 -2.51 13.59 27.09
N ILE A 341 -3.09 12.51 26.56
CA ILE A 341 -4.22 11.81 27.18
C ILE A 341 -3.81 10.51 27.87
N ALA A 342 -2.73 9.89 27.41
CA ALA A 342 -2.25 8.65 28.00
C ALA A 342 -0.73 8.53 27.85
N ARG A 343 -0.08 7.98 28.88
CA ARG A 343 1.31 7.54 28.84
C ARG A 343 1.42 6.27 29.70
N LYS A 344 1.46 5.11 29.04
CA LYS A 344 1.48 3.80 29.72
C LYS A 344 2.52 2.91 29.06
N VAL A 345 3.24 2.15 29.88
CA VAL A 345 4.30 1.23 29.44
C VAL A 345 5.35 1.96 28.60
N GLN A 346 5.30 1.83 27.27
CA GLN A 346 6.27 2.38 26.32
C GLN A 346 5.64 3.34 25.31
N THR A 347 4.39 3.71 25.53
CA THR A 347 3.55 4.44 24.57
C THR A 347 2.98 5.70 25.21
N ALA A 348 3.06 6.80 24.46
CA ALA A 348 2.37 8.05 24.76
C ALA A 348 1.35 8.35 23.64
N ILE A 349 0.21 8.93 24.02
CA ILE A 349 -0.87 9.28 23.10
C ILE A 349 -1.30 10.72 23.37
N TRP A 350 -1.25 11.55 22.33
CA TRP A 350 -1.81 12.90 22.32
C TRP A 350 -3.08 12.93 21.48
N ILE A 351 -3.99 13.83 21.84
CA ILE A 351 -5.12 14.24 21.02
C ILE A 351 -4.90 15.66 20.50
N LYS A 352 -5.11 15.87 19.21
CA LYS A 352 -5.10 17.20 18.59
C LYS A 352 -6.44 17.89 18.88
N GLN A 353 -6.45 18.85 19.80
CA GLN A 353 -7.68 19.54 20.18
C GLN A 353 -8.11 20.54 19.10
N ASP A 354 -9.43 20.76 18.98
CA ASP A 354 -9.99 21.85 18.19
C ASP A 354 -10.12 23.09 19.09
N ASP A 355 -9.00 23.74 19.37
CA ASP A 355 -8.93 24.92 20.23
C ASP A 355 -8.25 26.09 19.51
N LEU A 356 -9.05 26.84 18.77
CA LEU A 356 -8.59 28.02 18.03
C LEU A 356 -8.05 29.10 18.96
N SER A 357 -8.65 29.27 20.15
CA SER A 357 -8.24 30.28 21.12
C SER A 357 -6.85 30.01 21.67
N CYS A 358 -6.55 28.74 21.95
CA CYS A 358 -5.21 28.30 22.34
C CYS A 358 -4.18 28.56 21.22
N LEU A 359 -4.52 28.25 19.96
CA LEU A 359 -3.59 28.46 18.83
C LEU A 359 -3.30 29.96 18.62
N GLN A 360 -4.31 30.82 18.70
CA GLN A 360 -4.15 32.26 18.60
C GLN A 360 -3.29 32.80 19.76
N HIS A 361 -3.61 32.42 20.99
CA HIS A 361 -2.84 32.81 22.17
C HIS A 361 -1.37 32.39 22.08
N ASN A 362 -1.10 31.12 21.73
CA ASN A 362 0.26 30.61 21.59
C ASN A 362 1.02 31.29 20.44
N SER A 363 0.32 31.72 19.38
CA SER A 363 0.91 32.53 18.31
C SER A 363 1.28 33.93 18.78
N GLU A 364 0.45 34.59 19.59
CA GLU A 364 0.75 35.91 20.17
C GLU A 364 1.97 35.85 21.10
N GLN A 365 2.11 34.75 21.85
CA GLN A 365 3.27 34.45 22.69
C GLN A 365 4.50 34.00 21.89
N LYS A 366 4.44 33.98 20.56
CA LYS A 366 5.53 33.55 19.65
C LYS A 366 6.02 32.12 19.90
N LEU A 367 5.16 31.25 20.44
CA LEU A 367 5.46 29.83 20.64
C LEU A 367 5.27 29.03 19.35
N ILE A 368 4.36 29.48 18.48
CA ILE A 368 4.12 28.92 17.15
C ILE A 368 3.90 30.05 16.14
N ASN A 369 4.05 29.73 14.86
CA ASN A 369 3.62 30.59 13.76
C ASN A 369 2.36 29.99 13.12
N LEU A 370 1.39 30.83 12.79
CA LEU A 370 0.23 30.43 12.00
C LEU A 370 0.55 30.62 10.51
N CYS A 371 0.07 29.71 9.66
CA CYS A 371 0.25 29.86 8.22
C CYS A 371 -0.68 30.95 7.69
N ASP A 372 -0.23 31.68 6.67
CA ASP A 372 -1.12 32.52 5.86
C ASP A 372 -2.26 31.70 5.27
N ALA A 373 -3.35 32.36 4.87
CA ALA A 373 -4.49 31.70 4.24
C ALA A 373 -4.02 30.84 3.05
N VAL A 374 -4.05 29.52 3.24
CA VAL A 374 -3.60 28.56 2.24
C VAL A 374 -4.73 28.33 1.26
N ASP A 375 -4.43 28.38 -0.03
CA ASP A 375 -5.36 27.88 -1.04
C ASP A 375 -5.37 26.34 -0.99
N ASP A 376 -6.44 25.78 -0.43
CA ASP A 376 -6.66 24.33 -0.37
C ASP A 376 -6.85 23.69 -1.77
N SER A 377 -6.90 24.50 -2.84
CA SER A 377 -6.96 24.03 -4.23
C SER A 377 -5.62 23.46 -4.73
N GLU A 378 -4.50 23.82 -4.13
CA GLU A 378 -3.17 23.40 -4.57
C GLU A 378 -2.81 21.97 -4.11
N SER A 379 -2.07 21.24 -4.95
CA SER A 379 -1.55 19.92 -4.62
C SER A 379 -0.39 20.03 -3.62
N SER A 380 -0.29 19.08 -2.67
CA SER A 380 0.91 18.95 -1.81
C SER A 380 2.08 18.23 -2.49
N TRP A 381 1.96 17.91 -3.78
CA TRP A 381 3.00 17.22 -4.54
C TRP A 381 4.27 18.07 -4.67
N SER A 382 5.38 17.57 -4.11
CA SER A 382 6.68 18.23 -4.11
C SER A 382 6.72 19.60 -3.41
N THR A 383 5.73 19.90 -2.57
CA THR A 383 5.67 21.15 -1.79
C THR A 383 6.64 21.08 -0.61
N PRO A 384 7.51 22.10 -0.39
CA PRO A 384 8.37 22.15 0.79
C PRO A 384 7.58 22.16 2.09
N LEU A 385 8.16 21.61 3.16
CA LEU A 385 7.57 21.70 4.49
C LEU A 385 7.41 23.16 4.92
N LYS A 386 6.27 23.44 5.57
CA LYS A 386 5.97 24.76 6.14
C LYS A 386 6.22 24.73 7.64
N ASN A 387 6.99 25.68 8.15
CA ASN A 387 7.24 25.81 9.58
C ASN A 387 6.16 26.65 10.30
N CYS A 388 4.89 26.32 10.04
CA CYS A 388 3.72 27.02 10.60
C CYS A 388 2.54 26.05 10.79
N ILE A 389 1.54 26.47 11.56
CA ILE A 389 0.30 25.73 11.81
C ILE A 389 -0.82 26.24 10.91
N GLN A 390 -1.39 25.37 10.08
CA GLN A 390 -2.55 25.70 9.28
C GLN A 390 -3.79 25.79 10.18
N VAL A 391 -4.41 26.97 10.20
CA VAL A 391 -5.64 27.22 10.95
C VAL A 391 -6.84 26.88 10.08
N ARG A 392 -7.87 26.33 10.72
CA ARG A 392 -9.14 26.01 10.07
C ARG A 392 -9.88 27.30 9.71
N GLY A 393 -10.33 27.43 8.46
CA GLY A 393 -11.22 28.52 8.07
C GLY A 393 -12.61 28.39 8.72
N ALA A 394 -13.24 29.52 9.06
CA ALA A 394 -14.49 29.63 9.84
C ALA A 394 -15.72 28.90 9.26
N GLN A 395 -15.66 28.41 8.02
CA GLN A 395 -16.78 27.74 7.32
C GLN A 395 -16.53 26.26 7.02
N THR A 396 -15.55 25.61 7.66
CA THR A 396 -15.49 24.15 7.59
C THR A 396 -16.17 23.60 8.82
N ASP A 397 -17.47 23.36 8.75
CA ASP A 397 -18.12 22.53 9.75
C ASP A 397 -17.46 21.15 9.71
N SER A 398 -17.06 20.62 10.86
CA SER A 398 -16.81 19.18 10.99
C SER A 398 -18.15 18.61 11.41
N PRO A 399 -19.02 18.17 10.48
CA PRO A 399 -20.09 17.30 10.89
C PRO A 399 -19.44 16.13 11.64
N LYS A 400 -20.05 15.76 12.76
CA LYS A 400 -19.73 14.54 13.49
C LYS A 400 -19.57 13.44 12.46
N LEU A 401 -18.34 12.91 12.28
CA LEU A 401 -18.05 12.04 11.14
C LEU A 401 -19.01 10.85 11.19
N SER A 402 -19.83 10.73 10.16
CA SER A 402 -20.67 9.56 9.95
C SER A 402 -19.80 8.32 9.81
N SER A 403 -20.40 7.14 9.97
CA SER A 403 -19.69 5.88 9.82
C SER A 403 -18.98 5.82 8.46
N ARG A 404 -17.86 5.09 8.36
CA ARG A 404 -17.11 4.94 7.10
C ARG A 404 -18.04 4.51 5.94
N SER A 405 -18.96 3.58 6.21
CA SER A 405 -19.93 3.09 5.23
C SER A 405 -20.82 4.19 4.66
N GLU A 406 -21.28 5.12 5.50
CA GLU A 406 -22.08 6.28 5.07
C GLU A 406 -21.22 7.27 4.26
N ARG A 407 -19.98 7.53 4.71
CA ARG A 407 -19.06 8.45 4.02
C ARG A 407 -18.74 8.06 2.58
N LEU A 408 -18.84 6.77 2.23
CA LEU A 408 -18.57 6.31 0.86
C LEU A 408 -19.53 6.92 -0.17
N SER A 409 -20.74 7.32 0.21
CA SER A 409 -21.78 7.81 -0.72
C SER A 409 -22.26 9.24 -0.43
N ILE A 410 -21.74 9.88 0.62
CA ILE A 410 -22.18 11.23 1.02
C ILE A 410 -21.34 12.28 0.31
N TYR A 411 -22.03 13.16 -0.43
CA TYR A 411 -21.46 14.40 -0.91
C TYR A 411 -21.23 15.36 0.27
N THR A 412 -20.07 16.02 0.30
CA THR A 412 -19.77 17.04 1.32
C THR A 412 -19.62 18.40 0.64
N GLU A 413 -20.07 19.46 1.30
CA GLU A 413 -20.02 20.82 0.72
C GLU A 413 -18.59 21.30 0.47
N SER A 414 -17.58 20.72 1.14
CA SER A 414 -16.17 20.95 0.82
C SER A 414 -15.79 20.63 -0.64
N LEU A 415 -16.55 19.75 -1.32
CA LEU A 415 -16.32 19.38 -2.72
C LEU A 415 -16.68 20.50 -3.70
N SER A 416 -17.63 21.38 -3.34
CA SER A 416 -17.98 22.52 -4.20
C SER A 416 -16.80 23.50 -4.34
N ARG A 417 -15.97 23.63 -3.30
CA ARG A 417 -14.77 24.49 -3.28
C ARG A 417 -13.69 24.04 -4.26
N ILE A 418 -13.62 22.75 -4.55
CA ILE A 418 -12.73 22.18 -5.57
C ILE A 418 -13.44 22.00 -6.92
N GLY A 419 -14.65 22.56 -7.06
CA GLY A 419 -15.42 22.61 -8.30
C GLY A 419 -15.98 21.25 -8.74
N VAL A 420 -16.36 20.39 -7.79
CA VAL A 420 -17.07 19.12 -8.03
C VAL A 420 -18.52 19.29 -7.56
N THR A 421 -19.50 19.09 -8.45
CA THR A 421 -20.93 19.22 -8.07
C THR A 421 -21.47 17.92 -7.47
N GLN A 422 -22.63 18.00 -6.80
CA GLN A 422 -23.28 16.83 -6.23
C GLN A 422 -23.73 15.84 -7.31
N GLU A 423 -24.19 16.34 -8.45
CA GLU A 423 -24.58 15.54 -9.61
C GLU A 423 -23.39 14.80 -10.21
N GLU A 424 -22.25 15.49 -10.36
CA GLU A 424 -21.00 14.90 -10.86
C GLU A 424 -20.52 13.78 -9.92
N PHE A 425 -20.49 14.03 -8.61
CA PHE A 425 -20.08 13.04 -7.60
C PHE A 425 -20.99 11.79 -7.60
N THR A 426 -22.31 12.00 -7.67
CA THR A 426 -23.30 10.92 -7.64
C THR A 426 -23.26 10.08 -8.91
N SER A 427 -23.23 10.75 -10.08
CA SER A 427 -23.15 10.07 -11.37
C SER A 427 -21.85 9.28 -11.53
N GLU A 428 -20.72 9.81 -11.05
CA GLU A 428 -19.44 9.10 -11.04
C GLU A 428 -19.48 7.84 -10.18
N THR A 429 -20.08 7.92 -8.99
CA THR A 429 -20.20 6.76 -8.09
C THR A 429 -21.07 5.66 -8.71
N ILE A 430 -22.21 6.02 -9.32
CA ILE A 430 -23.10 5.06 -9.98
C ILE A 430 -22.42 4.42 -11.19
N PHE A 431 -21.74 5.24 -12.00
CA PHE A 431 -20.99 4.77 -13.17
C PHE A 431 -19.97 3.70 -12.79
N TRP A 432 -19.14 3.94 -11.77
CA TRP A 432 -18.13 2.96 -11.38
C TRP A 432 -18.69 1.70 -10.76
N GLN A 433 -19.79 1.79 -10.00
CA GLN A 433 -20.48 0.61 -9.49
C GLN A 433 -20.92 -0.32 -10.62
N ASP A 434 -21.29 0.23 -11.77
CA ASP A 434 -21.65 -0.53 -12.95
C ASP A 434 -20.43 -1.05 -13.71
N GLN A 435 -19.46 -0.18 -14.03
CA GLN A 435 -18.28 -0.56 -14.80
C GLN A 435 -17.41 -1.62 -14.10
N VAL A 436 -17.27 -1.57 -12.78
CA VAL A 436 -16.56 -2.59 -12.01
C VAL A 436 -17.22 -3.97 -12.17
N ARG A 437 -18.56 -4.04 -12.25
CA ARG A 437 -19.26 -5.32 -12.52
C ARG A 437 -18.92 -5.87 -13.90
N HIS A 438 -18.82 -5.00 -14.92
CA HIS A 438 -18.38 -5.39 -16.25
C HIS A 438 -16.92 -5.87 -16.25
N TYR A 439 -16.01 -5.12 -15.64
CA TYR A 439 -14.60 -5.49 -15.55
C TYR A 439 -14.40 -6.84 -14.89
N TRP A 440 -15.03 -7.10 -13.74
CA TRP A 440 -14.88 -8.39 -13.06
C TRP A 440 -15.41 -9.57 -13.88
N ARG A 441 -16.46 -9.37 -14.69
CA ARG A 441 -16.94 -10.39 -15.64
C ARG A 441 -15.93 -10.66 -16.75
N LEU A 442 -15.34 -9.60 -17.32
CA LEU A 442 -14.34 -9.72 -18.39
C LEU A 442 -13.03 -10.34 -17.91
N LEU A 443 -12.56 -9.95 -16.72
CA LEU A 443 -11.36 -10.50 -16.11
C LEU A 443 -11.49 -12.00 -15.77
N ASN A 444 -12.73 -12.47 -15.54
CA ASN A 444 -13.04 -13.85 -15.17
C ASN A 444 -12.21 -14.37 -13.97
N VAL A 445 -12.05 -13.52 -12.95
CA VAL A 445 -11.30 -13.83 -11.74
C VAL A 445 -12.22 -13.99 -10.53
N SER A 446 -11.81 -14.82 -9.56
CA SER A 446 -12.50 -14.86 -8.27
C SER A 446 -12.19 -13.61 -7.44
N LYS A 447 -13.07 -13.28 -6.48
CA LYS A 447 -12.91 -12.11 -5.59
C LYS A 447 -11.63 -12.12 -4.74
N THR A 448 -10.97 -13.27 -4.58
CA THR A 448 -9.77 -13.42 -3.73
C THR A 448 -8.47 -13.38 -4.53
N GLU A 449 -8.56 -13.34 -5.86
CA GLU A 449 -7.38 -13.34 -6.72
C GLU A 449 -6.66 -11.99 -6.77
N ILE A 450 -7.40 -10.90 -6.56
CA ILE A 450 -6.89 -9.53 -6.56
C ILE A 450 -6.81 -9.04 -5.11
N ARG A 451 -5.59 -8.94 -4.55
CA ARG A 451 -5.32 -8.42 -3.19
C ARG A 451 -5.38 -6.91 -3.14
N ASN A 452 -4.84 -6.27 -4.16
CA ASN A 452 -4.67 -4.83 -4.21
C ASN A 452 -4.78 -4.27 -5.61
N VAL A 453 -5.31 -3.06 -5.68
CA VAL A 453 -5.47 -2.30 -6.92
C VAL A 453 -4.76 -0.97 -6.81
N MET A 454 -4.21 -0.49 -7.91
CA MET A 454 -3.86 0.92 -8.07
C MET A 454 -4.78 1.54 -9.11
N ASP A 455 -5.58 2.50 -8.65
CA ASP A 455 -6.38 3.34 -9.53
C ASP A 455 -5.57 4.58 -9.87
N MET A 456 -5.05 4.62 -11.09
CA MET A 456 -4.02 5.56 -11.51
C MET A 456 -4.58 6.97 -11.77
N ASN A 457 -5.89 7.09 -11.93
CA ASN A 457 -6.61 8.36 -12.05
C ASN A 457 -7.95 8.24 -11.32
N ALA A 458 -7.92 8.36 -10.00
CA ALA A 458 -9.03 8.00 -9.14
C ALA A 458 -10.11 9.08 -9.03
N PHE A 459 -9.84 10.32 -9.44
CA PHE A 459 -10.76 11.46 -9.26
C PHE A 459 -11.28 11.54 -7.80
N CYS A 460 -12.55 11.23 -7.55
CA CYS A 460 -13.17 11.22 -6.21
C CYS A 460 -13.22 9.82 -5.54
N GLY A 461 -12.59 8.81 -6.14
CA GLY A 461 -12.47 7.44 -5.60
C GLY A 461 -13.67 6.54 -5.87
N GLY A 462 -14.53 6.82 -6.86
CA GLY A 462 -15.73 6.02 -7.12
C GLY A 462 -15.44 4.58 -7.49
N PHE A 463 -14.34 4.33 -8.21
CA PHE A 463 -13.85 2.98 -8.51
C PHE A 463 -13.54 2.18 -7.23
N ALA A 464 -12.83 2.77 -6.27
CA ALA A 464 -12.55 2.12 -5.00
C ALA A 464 -13.80 1.89 -4.15
N VAL A 465 -14.78 2.79 -4.20
CA VAL A 465 -16.08 2.60 -3.53
C VAL A 465 -16.83 1.41 -4.12
N ALA A 466 -16.82 1.25 -5.44
CA ALA A 466 -17.42 0.09 -6.11
C ALA A 466 -16.78 -1.24 -5.69
N LEU A 467 -15.53 -1.21 -5.20
CA LEU A 467 -14.81 -2.37 -4.67
C LEU A 467 -14.93 -2.59 -3.17
N ASN A 468 -15.66 -1.76 -2.43
CA ASN A 468 -15.70 -1.83 -0.96
C ASN A 468 -16.27 -3.16 -0.42
N ALA A 469 -17.06 -3.89 -1.20
CA ALA A 469 -17.58 -5.22 -0.84
C ALA A 469 -16.61 -6.38 -1.17
N SER A 470 -15.46 -6.07 -1.79
CA SER A 470 -14.40 -7.03 -2.09
C SER A 470 -13.29 -6.94 -1.05
N PRO A 471 -12.59 -8.04 -0.73
CA PRO A 471 -11.48 -8.05 0.23
C PRO A 471 -10.19 -7.49 -0.40
N THR A 472 -10.29 -6.30 -1.00
CA THR A 472 -9.26 -5.67 -1.81
C THR A 472 -9.12 -4.21 -1.39
N TRP A 473 -7.91 -3.72 -1.20
CA TRP A 473 -7.67 -2.29 -0.98
C TRP A 473 -7.21 -1.61 -2.28
N VAL A 474 -7.47 -0.32 -2.39
CA VAL A 474 -7.16 0.48 -3.57
C VAL A 474 -6.23 1.63 -3.18
N MET A 475 -5.08 1.72 -3.85
CA MET A 475 -4.26 2.94 -3.87
C MET A 475 -4.89 3.90 -4.87
N ASN A 476 -5.58 4.93 -4.38
CA ASN A 476 -6.23 5.93 -5.22
C ASN A 476 -5.23 7.05 -5.57
N ILE A 477 -4.86 7.18 -6.83
CA ILE A 477 -3.91 8.21 -7.27
C ILE A 477 -4.67 9.37 -7.91
N VAL A 478 -4.36 10.58 -7.47
CA VAL A 478 -4.79 11.81 -8.16
C VAL A 478 -3.55 12.38 -8.88
N PRO A 479 -3.56 12.44 -10.23
CA PRO A 479 -2.47 13.05 -10.98
C PRO A 479 -2.20 14.49 -10.51
N SER A 480 -0.93 14.85 -10.31
CA SER A 480 -0.52 16.18 -9.83
C SER A 480 -0.92 17.32 -10.77
N SER A 481 -1.18 17.01 -12.04
CA SER A 481 -1.66 17.93 -13.07
C SER A 481 -3.17 18.20 -13.03
N MET A 482 -3.93 17.48 -12.20
CA MET A 482 -5.39 17.59 -12.10
C MET A 482 -5.81 18.40 -10.87
N LYS A 483 -7.11 18.73 -10.80
CA LYS A 483 -7.72 19.34 -9.62
C LYS A 483 -7.45 18.48 -8.37
N ASN A 484 -7.25 19.13 -7.22
CA ASN A 484 -7.07 18.46 -5.94
C ASN A 484 -8.38 17.79 -5.47
N THR A 485 -8.66 16.60 -5.99
CA THR A 485 -9.79 15.75 -5.55
C THR A 485 -9.39 14.73 -4.48
N LEU A 486 -8.13 14.74 -4.04
CA LEU A 486 -7.64 13.76 -3.07
C LEU A 486 -8.29 13.96 -1.69
N SER A 487 -8.64 15.20 -1.33
CA SER A 487 -9.43 15.50 -0.13
C SER A 487 -10.79 14.76 -0.13
N ALA A 488 -11.43 14.64 -1.30
CA ALA A 488 -12.68 13.89 -1.48
C ALA A 488 -12.50 12.41 -1.13
N ILE A 489 -11.43 11.79 -1.63
CA ILE A 489 -11.08 10.38 -1.37
C ILE A 489 -10.92 10.13 0.13
N TYR A 490 -10.17 10.99 0.83
CA TYR A 490 -9.98 10.86 2.28
C TYR A 490 -11.27 11.12 3.08
N ASN A 491 -12.11 12.06 2.64
CA ASN A 491 -13.42 12.31 3.26
C ASN A 491 -14.36 11.11 3.13
N ARG A 492 -14.28 10.34 2.04
CA ARG A 492 -15.00 9.06 1.87
C ARG A 492 -14.48 7.91 2.72
N GLY A 493 -13.34 8.08 3.40
CA GLY A 493 -12.74 7.01 4.22
C GLY A 493 -11.85 6.05 3.43
N LEU A 494 -11.31 6.51 2.30
CA LEU A 494 -10.37 5.79 1.45
C LEU A 494 -8.94 6.32 1.66
N ILE A 495 -7.95 5.67 1.05
CA ILE A 495 -6.54 6.09 1.05
C ILE A 495 -6.05 6.35 -0.36
N GLY A 496 -5.08 7.25 -0.48
CA GLY A 496 -4.54 7.64 -1.78
C GLY A 496 -3.37 8.60 -1.65
N ALA A 497 -2.79 8.97 -2.78
CA ALA A 497 -1.66 9.90 -2.86
C ALA A 497 -1.71 10.74 -4.14
N PHE A 498 -1.11 11.92 -4.11
CA PHE A 498 -0.75 12.62 -5.34
C PHE A 498 0.44 11.94 -6.03
N HIS A 499 0.45 12.00 -7.36
CA HIS A 499 1.59 11.53 -8.14
C HIS A 499 1.66 12.19 -9.53
N ASP A 500 2.87 12.41 -10.03
CA ASP A 500 3.13 12.72 -11.43
C ASP A 500 3.58 11.44 -12.16
N TRP A 501 2.77 10.95 -13.10
CA TRP A 501 3.07 9.72 -13.85
C TRP A 501 4.21 9.88 -14.86
N CYS A 502 4.75 11.09 -15.04
CA CYS A 502 6.04 11.27 -15.68
C CYS A 502 7.23 10.91 -14.80
N GLU A 503 7.00 10.48 -13.57
CA GLU A 503 8.03 9.93 -12.70
C GLU A 503 7.65 8.52 -12.20
N PRO A 504 8.61 7.62 -11.99
CA PRO A 504 8.32 6.27 -11.47
C PRO A 504 7.72 6.26 -10.07
N PHE A 505 6.64 5.55 -9.78
CA PHE A 505 5.98 5.54 -8.46
C PHE A 505 6.89 4.98 -7.36
N SER A 506 6.77 5.49 -6.13
CA SER A 506 7.60 5.07 -4.98
C SER A 506 7.17 3.72 -4.40
N THR A 507 7.32 2.65 -5.20
CA THR A 507 7.00 1.27 -4.83
C THR A 507 8.00 0.29 -5.43
N TYR A 508 8.11 -0.90 -4.86
CA TYR A 508 8.88 -2.01 -5.43
C TYR A 508 8.25 -2.50 -6.75
N PRO A 509 9.05 -3.04 -7.69
CA PRO A 509 8.49 -3.75 -8.83
C PRO A 509 7.53 -4.87 -8.38
N ARG A 510 6.52 -5.19 -9.19
CA ARG A 510 5.56 -6.29 -8.96
C ARG A 510 4.79 -6.15 -7.63
N THR A 511 4.24 -4.97 -7.37
CA THR A 511 3.48 -4.64 -6.16
C THR A 511 1.97 -4.82 -6.30
N TYR A 512 1.39 -4.64 -7.49
CA TYR A 512 -0.07 -4.60 -7.67
C TYR A 512 -0.57 -5.81 -8.47
N ASP A 513 -1.75 -6.31 -8.11
CA ASP A 513 -2.43 -7.39 -8.84
C ASP A 513 -3.29 -6.84 -9.99
N LEU A 514 -3.79 -5.61 -9.85
CA LEU A 514 -4.52 -4.90 -10.90
C LEU A 514 -4.16 -3.41 -10.95
N LEU A 515 -3.94 -2.90 -12.16
CA LEU A 515 -3.85 -1.47 -12.45
C LEU A 515 -5.10 -1.03 -13.21
N HIS A 516 -5.67 0.11 -12.82
CA HIS A 516 -6.79 0.74 -13.50
C HIS A 516 -6.38 2.13 -13.98
N ALA A 517 -6.47 2.37 -15.28
CA ALA A 517 -6.18 3.65 -15.91
C ALA A 517 -7.40 4.15 -16.69
N ASN A 518 -7.99 5.25 -16.21
CA ASN A 518 -9.15 5.89 -16.82
C ASN A 518 -8.78 7.30 -17.29
N HIS A 519 -8.79 7.51 -18.61
CA HIS A 519 -8.41 8.77 -19.27
C HIS A 519 -7.12 9.36 -18.69
N LEU A 520 -6.10 8.51 -18.50
CA LEU A 520 -4.86 8.90 -17.83
C LEU A 520 -3.91 9.62 -18.79
N PHE A 521 -3.72 9.07 -19.98
CA PHE A 521 -2.67 9.48 -20.91
C PHE A 521 -2.88 10.88 -21.54
N PRO A 522 -4.12 11.38 -21.77
CA PRO A 522 -4.35 12.72 -22.31
C PRO A 522 -3.72 13.83 -21.45
N HIS A 523 -3.63 13.64 -20.14
CA HIS A 523 -3.03 14.60 -19.21
C HIS A 523 -1.52 14.83 -19.43
N TYR A 524 -0.86 13.94 -20.16
CA TYR A 524 0.59 13.96 -20.38
C TYR A 524 1.01 14.23 -21.83
N LYS A 525 0.05 14.39 -22.77
CA LYS A 525 0.33 14.62 -24.21
C LYS A 525 0.90 16.01 -24.55
N SER A 526 0.63 17.05 -23.76
CA SER A 526 0.80 18.45 -24.16
C SER A 526 1.97 19.20 -23.52
N ARG A 527 2.78 18.53 -22.68
CA ARG A 527 3.97 19.15 -22.06
C ARG A 527 5.18 18.87 -22.94
N GLY A 528 5.68 19.87 -23.68
CA GLY A 528 6.71 19.72 -24.71
C GLY A 528 8.02 19.02 -24.32
N GLU A 529 8.32 18.88 -23.02
CA GLU A 529 9.47 18.16 -22.44
C GLU A 529 9.04 16.95 -21.56
N GLY A 530 7.78 16.52 -21.66
CA GLY A 530 7.16 15.50 -20.82
C GLY A 530 7.55 14.06 -21.16
N CYS A 531 7.16 13.14 -20.26
CA CYS A 531 7.21 11.70 -20.49
C CYS A 531 6.26 11.29 -21.62
N LEU A 532 6.60 10.22 -22.32
CA LEU A 532 5.80 9.65 -23.40
C LEU A 532 4.86 8.57 -22.85
N LEU A 533 3.90 8.16 -23.68
CA LEU A 533 2.99 7.05 -23.38
C LEU A 533 3.78 5.78 -23.01
N GLU A 534 4.87 5.50 -23.72
CA GLU A 534 5.74 4.35 -23.48
C GLU A 534 6.44 4.39 -22.12
N ASP A 535 6.76 5.59 -21.60
CA ASP A 535 7.35 5.74 -20.27
C ASP A 535 6.34 5.34 -19.19
N ILE A 536 5.07 5.72 -19.35
CA ILE A 536 3.98 5.32 -18.45
C ILE A 536 3.71 3.81 -18.56
N LEU A 537 3.69 3.24 -19.77
CA LEU A 537 3.52 1.78 -19.95
C LEU A 537 4.67 1.00 -19.28
N LEU A 538 5.89 1.51 -19.34
CA LEU A 538 7.03 0.88 -18.67
C LEU A 538 6.90 0.92 -17.15
N GLU A 539 6.41 2.03 -16.60
CA GLU A 539 6.13 2.12 -15.17
C GLU A 539 5.00 1.17 -14.74
N MET A 540 3.92 1.09 -15.54
CA MET A 540 2.85 0.10 -15.34
C MET A 540 3.41 -1.33 -15.35
N ASP A 541 4.29 -1.67 -16.29
CA ASP A 541 4.94 -2.98 -16.35
C ASP A 541 5.76 -3.25 -15.10
N ARG A 542 6.54 -2.27 -14.65
CA ARG A 542 7.40 -2.40 -13.47
C ARG A 542 6.57 -2.76 -12.23
N ILE A 543 5.45 -2.08 -12.00
CA ILE A 543 4.69 -2.20 -10.75
C ILE A 543 3.62 -3.31 -10.77
N ILE A 544 3.13 -3.75 -11.93
CA ILE A 544 2.20 -4.88 -12.03
C ILE A 544 2.93 -6.21 -11.82
N ARG A 545 2.28 -7.15 -11.12
CA ARG A 545 2.80 -8.51 -10.94
C ARG A 545 2.71 -9.35 -12.21
N PRO A 546 3.54 -10.40 -12.34
CA PRO A 546 3.30 -11.43 -13.33
C PRO A 546 1.89 -12.00 -13.19
N GLN A 547 1.20 -12.20 -14.31
CA GLN A 547 -0.22 -12.58 -14.41
C GLN A 547 -1.22 -11.55 -13.88
N GLY A 548 -0.77 -10.37 -13.44
CA GLY A 548 -1.62 -9.26 -13.04
C GLY A 548 -2.33 -8.61 -14.23
N PHE A 549 -3.40 -7.89 -13.93
CA PHE A 549 -4.31 -7.31 -14.92
C PHE A 549 -4.14 -5.80 -15.02
N ILE A 550 -4.36 -5.27 -16.21
CA ILE A 550 -4.35 -3.83 -16.47
C ILE A 550 -5.61 -3.50 -17.25
N VAL A 551 -6.44 -2.63 -16.69
CA VAL A 551 -7.66 -2.13 -17.33
C VAL A 551 -7.40 -0.71 -17.80
N ILE A 552 -7.49 -0.46 -19.11
CA ILE A 552 -7.22 0.84 -19.71
C ILE A 552 -8.45 1.30 -20.49
N ARG A 553 -9.03 2.42 -20.07
CA ARG A 553 -10.13 3.12 -20.73
C ARG A 553 -9.63 4.50 -21.13
N ASP A 554 -9.52 4.77 -22.44
CA ASP A 554 -8.98 6.03 -22.93
C ASP A 554 -9.39 6.29 -24.40
N ASP A 555 -8.98 7.42 -24.96
CA ASP A 555 -9.29 7.81 -26.34
C ASP A 555 -8.84 6.73 -27.34
N LYS A 556 -9.60 6.59 -28.43
CA LYS A 556 -9.32 5.61 -29.51
C LYS A 556 -7.89 5.65 -30.04
N THR A 557 -7.30 6.83 -30.14
CA THR A 557 -5.90 7.00 -30.62
C THR A 557 -4.88 6.41 -29.64
N ILE A 558 -5.15 6.52 -28.34
CA ILE A 558 -4.30 5.98 -27.27
C ILE A 558 -4.49 4.47 -27.20
N THR A 559 -5.72 3.98 -27.13
CA THR A 559 -6.00 2.55 -27.02
C THR A 559 -5.48 1.77 -28.24
N SER A 560 -5.61 2.30 -29.46
CA SER A 560 -5.01 1.70 -30.65
C SER A 560 -3.48 1.59 -30.53
N ARG A 561 -2.79 2.66 -30.10
CA ARG A 561 -1.34 2.64 -29.92
C ARG A 561 -0.91 1.67 -28.83
N ILE A 562 -1.66 1.58 -27.73
CA ILE A 562 -1.35 0.63 -26.65
C ILE A 562 -1.56 -0.80 -27.12
N GLN A 563 -2.60 -1.08 -27.91
CA GLN A 563 -2.86 -2.40 -28.48
C GLN A 563 -1.68 -2.89 -29.35
N ASP A 564 -1.06 -1.99 -30.12
CA ASP A 564 0.13 -2.30 -30.92
C ASP A 564 1.39 -2.51 -30.07
N LEU A 565 1.52 -1.78 -28.96
CA LEU A 565 2.71 -1.79 -28.11
C LEU A 565 2.71 -2.90 -27.06
N ALA A 566 1.57 -3.20 -26.45
CA ALA A 566 1.47 -4.09 -25.30
C ALA A 566 2.06 -5.50 -25.54
N PRO A 567 1.94 -6.12 -26.73
CA PRO A 567 2.67 -7.36 -27.02
C PRO A 567 4.20 -7.23 -26.89
N LYS A 568 4.77 -6.06 -27.23
CA LYS A 568 6.21 -5.75 -27.07
C LYS A 568 6.62 -5.64 -25.60
N PHE A 569 5.69 -5.33 -24.70
CA PHE A 569 5.85 -5.35 -23.24
C PHE A 569 5.55 -6.73 -22.63
N LEU A 570 5.34 -7.76 -23.45
CA LEU A 570 4.95 -9.11 -23.01
C LEU A 570 3.59 -9.14 -22.32
N TRP A 571 2.65 -8.32 -22.78
CA TRP A 571 1.27 -8.34 -22.31
C TRP A 571 0.36 -9.01 -23.34
N GLU A 572 -0.61 -9.77 -22.85
CA GLU A 572 -1.78 -10.21 -23.61
C GLU A 572 -2.81 -9.09 -23.56
N VAL A 573 -3.52 -8.82 -24.66
CA VAL A 573 -4.45 -7.69 -24.75
C VAL A 573 -5.74 -8.13 -25.39
N GLU A 574 -6.84 -7.80 -24.74
CA GLU A 574 -8.18 -7.93 -25.28
C GLU A 574 -8.84 -6.55 -25.35
N SER A 575 -9.51 -6.28 -26.46
CA SER A 575 -10.25 -5.04 -26.67
C SER A 575 -11.75 -5.31 -26.54
N HIS A 576 -12.41 -4.55 -25.67
CA HIS A 576 -13.84 -4.64 -25.41
C HIS A 576 -14.49 -3.28 -25.62
N LEU A 577 -15.76 -3.27 -25.99
CA LEU A 577 -16.55 -2.06 -26.16
C LEU A 577 -17.50 -1.92 -24.96
N LEU A 578 -17.40 -0.81 -24.22
CA LEU A 578 -18.22 -0.51 -23.05
C LEU A 578 -18.79 0.90 -23.15
N GLU A 579 -19.88 1.17 -22.42
CA GLU A 579 -20.44 2.51 -22.36
C GLU A 579 -19.62 3.43 -21.46
N ASN A 580 -19.45 4.66 -21.90
CA ASN A 580 -18.86 5.76 -21.15
C ASN A 580 -19.93 6.53 -20.35
N LYS A 581 -19.53 7.60 -19.64
CA LYS A 581 -20.48 8.40 -18.82
C LYS A 581 -21.58 9.05 -19.66
N GLU A 582 -21.30 9.41 -20.91
CA GLU A 582 -22.26 9.97 -21.86
C GLU A 582 -23.08 8.90 -22.62
N LYS A 583 -23.01 7.63 -22.19
CA LYS A 583 -23.65 6.47 -22.84
C LYS A 583 -23.21 6.25 -24.29
N LYS A 584 -22.01 6.74 -24.63
CA LYS A 584 -21.35 6.44 -25.90
C LYS A 584 -20.45 5.24 -25.74
N THR A 585 -20.32 4.46 -26.80
CA THR A 585 -19.43 3.30 -26.80
C THR A 585 -17.98 3.75 -26.90
N GLU A 586 -17.15 3.24 -26.01
CA GLU A 586 -15.71 3.46 -26.01
C GLU A 586 -14.93 2.15 -25.84
N THR A 587 -13.67 2.18 -26.27
CA THR A 587 -12.80 1.01 -26.22
C THR A 587 -12.15 0.91 -24.84
N VAL A 588 -12.27 -0.26 -24.23
CA VAL A 588 -11.57 -0.63 -23.00
C VAL A 588 -10.66 -1.80 -23.30
N LEU A 589 -9.38 -1.64 -22.98
CA LEU A 589 -8.39 -2.70 -23.08
C LEU A 589 -8.30 -3.43 -21.74
N ILE A 590 -8.36 -4.75 -21.80
CA ILE A 590 -8.02 -5.64 -20.70
C ILE A 590 -6.70 -6.30 -21.07
N CYS A 591 -5.63 -5.91 -20.37
CA CYS A 591 -4.32 -6.50 -20.58
C CYS A 591 -3.95 -7.43 -19.43
N ARG A 592 -3.15 -8.46 -19.72
CA ARG A 592 -2.61 -9.37 -18.72
C ARG A 592 -1.10 -9.53 -18.93
N LYS A 593 -0.31 -9.24 -17.90
CA LYS A 593 1.16 -9.40 -17.97
C LYS A 593 1.52 -10.88 -17.99
N LYS A 594 2.28 -11.33 -19.00
CA LYS A 594 2.78 -12.71 -19.04
C LYS A 594 3.77 -12.97 -17.91
N PHE A 595 3.82 -14.21 -17.44
CA PHE A 595 4.90 -14.63 -16.54
C PHE A 595 6.08 -15.16 -17.35
N TRP A 596 7.24 -14.53 -17.16
CA TRP A 596 8.50 -14.85 -17.83
C TRP A 596 9.66 -14.73 -16.83
N ALA A 597 10.78 -15.37 -17.12
CA ALA A 597 12.02 -15.29 -16.35
C ALA A 597 13.24 -15.33 -17.29
N ILE A 598 14.37 -14.77 -16.85
CA ILE A 598 15.65 -14.94 -17.53
C ILE A 598 16.12 -16.38 -17.23
N VAL A 599 16.27 -17.18 -18.29
CA VAL A 599 16.75 -18.58 -18.23
C VAL A 599 18.27 -18.63 -18.31
#